data_AF-A0A958PPT5-F1
#
_entry.id   AF-A0A958PPT5-F1
#
_cell.length_a   1.000
_cell.length_b   1.000
_cell.length_c   1.000
_cell.angle_alpha   90.00
_cell.angle_beta   90.00
_cell.angle_gamma   90.00
#
_symmetry.space_group_name_H-M   'P 1'
#
loop_
_entity.id
_entity.type
_entity.pdbx_description
1 polymer ?
#
loop_
_entity_poly.entity_id
_entity_poly.type
_entity_poly.pdbx_seq_one_letter_code
_entity_poly.pdbx_strand_id
1 'polypeptide(L)'
;MDTPHFFIESFTKGPVCRGQVALNVIEDHFWVFFVDPKKDISVVQPEFARRMVDYGRLPAEHKSEIKVLSIWTDYWQQQQEYMRAKESYMQQIHSKDENHALEHLLISKKTGLTVFRHSDSASVREGLWGDYP
;
A
#
# COMPACT_ATOMS: atom_id res chain seq x y z
N MET A 1 -1.58 -17.52 -14.68
CA MET A 1 -1.33 -17.04 -13.31
C MET A 1 -0.63 -15.72 -13.45
N ASP A 2 -1.32 -14.62 -13.14
CA ASP A 2 -0.79 -13.28 -13.31
C ASP A 2 0.34 -13.05 -12.31
N THR A 3 1.51 -12.65 -12.80
CA THR A 3 2.64 -12.29 -11.94
C THR A 3 2.34 -10.96 -11.25
N PRO A 4 2.92 -10.69 -10.06
CA PRO A 4 2.76 -9.40 -9.38
C PRO A 4 3.12 -8.20 -10.27
N HIS A 5 4.12 -8.38 -11.14
CA HIS A 5 4.48 -7.42 -12.18
C HIS A 5 3.30 -7.11 -13.11
N PHE A 6 2.67 -8.12 -13.71
CA PHE A 6 1.55 -7.93 -14.64
C PHE A 6 0.33 -7.30 -13.96
N PHE A 7 0.06 -7.63 -12.70
CA PHE A 7 -1.01 -7.00 -11.92
C PHE A 7 -0.78 -5.50 -11.75
N ILE A 8 0.40 -5.08 -11.29
CA ILE A 8 0.72 -3.65 -11.10
C ILE A 8 0.81 -2.92 -12.42
N GLU A 9 1.37 -3.55 -13.47
CA GLU A 9 1.41 -2.96 -14.81
C GLU A 9 0.01 -2.71 -15.38
N SER A 10 -0.92 -3.64 -15.16
CA SER A 10 -2.32 -3.47 -15.59
C SER A 10 -3.04 -2.40 -14.76
N PHE A 11 -2.81 -2.38 -13.45
CA PHE A 11 -3.40 -1.41 -12.54
C PHE A 11 -2.98 0.03 -12.88
N THR A 12 -1.69 0.24 -13.15
CA THR A 12 -1.12 1.56 -13.49
C THR A 12 -1.57 2.08 -14.86
N LYS A 13 -2.10 1.23 -15.74
CA LYS A 13 -2.71 1.63 -17.02
C LYS A 13 -4.22 1.89 -16.90
N GLY A 14 -4.80 1.72 -15.71
CA GLY A 14 -6.20 1.94 -15.40
C GLY A 14 -6.63 3.42 -15.34
N PRO A 15 -7.93 3.69 -15.18
CA PRO A 15 -8.49 5.06 -15.24
C PRO A 15 -7.97 5.99 -14.13
N VAL A 16 -7.40 5.45 -13.06
CA VAL A 16 -6.89 6.20 -11.90
C VAL A 16 -5.58 6.93 -12.22
N CYS A 17 -4.80 6.44 -13.18
CA CYS A 17 -3.51 7.02 -13.55
C CYS A 17 -3.58 7.97 -14.76
N ARG A 18 -4.79 8.29 -15.25
CA ARG A 18 -4.99 9.16 -16.41
C ARG A 18 -5.48 10.55 -15.99
N GLY A 19 -4.85 11.58 -16.56
CA GLY A 19 -5.27 12.98 -16.43
C GLY A 19 -4.51 13.79 -15.38
N GLN A 20 -4.54 15.12 -15.52
CA GLN A 20 -3.75 16.07 -14.72
C GLN A 20 -4.06 16.06 -13.22
N VAL A 21 -5.25 15.61 -12.81
CA VAL A 21 -5.61 15.52 -11.38
C VAL A 21 -4.83 14.39 -10.69
N ALA A 22 -4.60 13.26 -11.36
CA ALA A 22 -3.80 12.16 -10.83
C ALA A 22 -2.31 12.55 -10.71
N LEU A 23 -1.85 13.44 -11.59
CA LEU A 23 -0.45 13.87 -11.68
C LEU A 23 0.04 14.63 -10.45
N ASN A 24 -0.82 15.33 -9.71
CA ASN A 24 -0.37 16.20 -8.62
C ASN A 24 -0.37 15.55 -7.23
N VAL A 25 -0.71 14.26 -7.10
CA VAL A 25 -1.00 13.63 -5.78
C VAL A 25 -0.18 12.38 -5.44
N ILE A 26 0.59 11.85 -6.39
CA ILE A 26 1.40 10.63 -6.21
C ILE A 26 2.79 10.89 -6.78
N GLU A 27 3.82 10.43 -6.08
CA GLU A 27 5.21 10.49 -6.51
C GLU A 27 5.41 9.81 -7.88
N ASP A 28 6.33 10.36 -8.68
CA ASP A 28 6.65 9.82 -10.00
C ASP A 28 7.55 8.57 -9.92
N HIS A 29 8.08 8.25 -8.74
CA HIS A 29 8.94 7.10 -8.48
C HIS A 29 8.57 6.51 -7.11
N PHE A 30 8.18 5.24 -7.07
CA PHE A 30 7.92 4.56 -5.80
C PHE A 30 8.13 3.04 -5.90
N TRP A 31 8.35 2.43 -4.73
CA TRP A 31 8.49 0.99 -4.61
C TRP A 31 7.18 0.33 -4.15
N VAL A 32 6.85 -0.80 -4.76
CA VAL A 32 5.71 -1.64 -4.39
C VAL A 32 6.22 -2.96 -3.86
N PHE A 33 5.65 -3.37 -2.73
CA PHE A 33 5.96 -4.62 -2.06
C PHE A 33 4.69 -5.41 -1.78
N PHE A 34 4.82 -6.73 -1.77
CA PHE A 34 3.74 -7.64 -1.42
C PHE A 34 4.06 -8.30 -0.08
N VAL A 35 3.04 -8.46 0.75
CA VAL A 35 3.14 -9.16 2.04
C VAL A 35 2.63 -10.57 1.84
N ASP A 36 3.31 -11.56 2.43
CA ASP A 36 2.76 -12.91 2.51
C ASP A 36 1.49 -12.86 3.38
N PRO A 37 0.31 -13.27 2.88
CA PRO A 37 -0.92 -13.24 3.68
C PRO A 37 -0.84 -14.09 4.96
N LYS A 38 0.04 -15.10 5.01
CA LYS A 38 0.29 -15.89 6.23
C LYS A 38 1.09 -15.13 7.29
N LYS A 39 1.63 -13.97 6.93
CA LYS A 39 2.39 -13.07 7.80
C LYS A 39 1.68 -11.73 8.01
N ASP A 40 0.58 -11.47 7.28
CA ASP A 40 -0.21 -10.26 7.51
C ASP A 40 -1.17 -10.43 8.67
N ILE A 41 -0.98 -9.62 9.70
CA ILE A 41 -1.74 -9.62 10.96
C ILE A 41 -3.24 -9.35 10.74
N SER A 42 -3.58 -8.60 9.69
CA SER A 42 -4.97 -8.34 9.32
C SER A 42 -5.69 -9.58 8.80
N VAL A 43 -4.93 -10.59 8.37
CA VAL A 43 -5.43 -11.87 7.87
C VAL A 43 -5.32 -12.93 8.95
N VAL A 44 -4.18 -13.03 9.64
CA VAL A 44 -3.92 -14.15 10.57
C VAL A 44 -4.48 -13.95 11.97
N GLN A 45 -4.83 -12.73 12.37
CA GLN A 45 -5.36 -12.44 13.71
C GLN A 45 -6.78 -11.85 13.63
N PRO A 46 -7.84 -12.68 13.78
CA PRO A 46 -9.23 -12.24 13.66
C PRO A 46 -9.62 -11.11 14.63
N GLU A 47 -9.09 -11.12 15.85
CA GLU A 47 -9.35 -10.05 16.83
C GLU A 47 -8.69 -8.72 16.46
N PHE A 48 -7.57 -8.74 15.73
CA PHE A 48 -7.02 -7.52 15.15
C PHE A 48 -7.95 -7.02 14.05
N ALA A 49 -8.30 -7.85 13.07
CA ALA A 49 -9.20 -7.48 11.98
C ALA A 49 -10.54 -6.91 12.48
N ARG A 50 -11.14 -7.53 13.50
CA ARG A 50 -12.41 -7.08 14.08
C ARG A 50 -12.31 -5.71 14.76
N ARG A 51 -11.22 -5.44 15.48
CA ARG A 51 -10.99 -4.13 16.12
C ARG A 51 -10.68 -3.03 15.11
N MET A 52 -10.06 -3.41 13.99
CA MET A 52 -9.59 -2.46 12.99
C MET A 52 -10.58 -2.22 11.84
N VAL A 53 -11.72 -2.92 11.83
CA VAL A 53 -12.72 -2.86 10.74
C VAL A 53 -13.21 -1.44 10.49
N ASP A 54 -13.47 -0.66 11.55
CA ASP A 54 -13.98 0.70 11.44
C ASP A 54 -12.90 1.70 11.00
N TYR A 55 -11.62 1.33 11.14
CA TYR A 55 -10.47 2.14 10.70
C TYR A 55 -10.04 1.82 9.26
N GLY A 56 -10.52 0.71 8.69
CA GLY A 56 -10.24 0.27 7.32
C GLY A 56 -11.22 0.80 6.28
N ARG A 57 -11.97 1.87 6.60
CA ARG A 57 -12.99 2.43 5.73
C ARG A 57 -12.38 3.15 4.54
N LEU A 58 -13.02 3.04 3.37
CA LEU A 58 -12.59 3.72 2.15
C LEU A 58 -13.57 4.83 1.74
N PRO A 59 -13.09 5.96 1.21
CA PRO A 59 -13.95 7.02 0.67
C PRO A 59 -14.92 6.53 -0.40
N ALA A 60 -14.53 5.50 -1.15
CA ALA A 60 -15.34 4.90 -2.21
C ALA A 60 -16.60 4.14 -1.70
N GLU A 61 -16.75 3.95 -0.37
CA GLU A 61 -17.96 3.37 0.23
C GLU A 61 -19.19 4.26 0.03
N HIS A 62 -19.01 5.58 -0.09
CA HIS A 62 -20.10 6.51 -0.36
C HIS A 62 -20.32 6.63 -1.88
N LYS A 63 -21.33 5.90 -2.38
CA LYS A 63 -21.64 5.79 -3.82
C LYS A 63 -22.12 7.08 -4.50
N SER A 64 -22.38 8.16 -3.75
CA SER A 64 -23.13 9.31 -4.27
C SER A 64 -22.53 10.69 -3.98
N GLU A 65 -21.68 10.87 -2.97
CA GLU A 65 -21.01 12.16 -2.69
C GLU A 65 -19.61 11.93 -2.12
N ILE A 66 -18.59 12.03 -2.99
CA ILE A 66 -17.20 12.06 -2.56
C ILE A 66 -16.92 13.47 -2.00
N LYS A 67 -17.05 13.63 -0.69
CA LYS A 67 -16.67 14.88 0.00
C LYS A 67 -15.16 14.91 0.19
N VAL A 68 -14.46 15.62 -0.69
CA VAL A 68 -12.98 15.73 -0.67
C VAL A 68 -12.42 16.12 0.71
N LEU A 69 -13.14 16.96 1.46
CA LEU A 69 -12.77 17.36 2.81
C LEU A 69 -12.76 16.19 3.81
N SER A 70 -13.73 15.28 3.78
CA SER A 70 -13.78 14.14 4.71
C SER A 70 -12.69 13.10 4.41
N ILE A 71 -12.26 12.98 3.15
CA ILE A 71 -11.09 12.17 2.75
C ILE A 71 -9.83 12.63 3.48
N TRP A 72 -9.60 13.93 3.51
CA TRP A 72 -8.38 14.51 4.07
C TRP A 72 -8.38 14.55 5.60
N THR A 73 -9.54 14.61 6.25
CA THR A 73 -9.62 14.67 7.72
C THR A 73 -9.89 13.31 8.34
N ASP A 74 -11.01 12.68 8.01
CA ASP A 74 -11.54 11.56 8.81
C ASP A 74 -10.94 10.23 8.37
N TYR A 75 -10.86 10.00 7.06
CA TYR A 75 -10.25 8.78 6.50
C TYR A 75 -8.74 8.76 6.73
N TRP A 76 -8.06 9.90 6.59
CA TRP A 76 -6.64 9.99 6.89
C TRP A 76 -6.33 9.65 8.36
N GLN A 77 -7.10 10.21 9.30
CA GLN A 77 -6.93 9.89 10.73
C GLN A 77 -7.20 8.40 11.00
N GLN A 78 -8.26 7.83 10.43
CA GLN A 78 -8.57 6.40 10.59
C GLN A 78 -7.45 5.51 10.04
N GLN A 79 -6.92 5.86 8.86
CA GLN A 79 -5.77 5.16 8.27
C GLN A 79 -4.53 5.26 9.18
N GLN A 80 -4.26 6.42 9.78
CA GLN A 80 -3.14 6.56 10.72
C GLN A 80 -3.30 5.66 11.95
N GLU A 81 -4.50 5.60 12.54
CA GLU A 81 -4.77 4.69 13.66
C GLU A 81 -4.62 3.22 13.25
N TYR A 82 -5.06 2.87 12.04
CA TYR A 82 -4.83 1.54 11.47
C TYR A 82 -3.33 1.19 11.42
N MET A 83 -2.52 2.09 10.89
CA MET A 83 -1.08 1.88 10.74
C MET A 83 -0.35 1.84 12.09
N ARG A 84 -0.72 2.70 13.05
CA ARG A 84 -0.15 2.68 14.42
C ARG A 84 -0.44 1.38 15.15
N ALA A 85 -1.66 0.87 15.05
CA ALA A 85 -2.02 -0.40 15.67
C ALA A 85 -1.28 -1.58 15.02
N LYS A 86 -1.13 -1.55 13.68
CA LYS A 86 -0.35 -2.56 12.96
C LYS A 86 1.12 -2.54 13.36
N GLU A 87 1.73 -1.36 13.42
CA GLU A 87 3.10 -1.17 13.88
C GLU A 87 3.30 -1.66 15.32
N SER A 88 2.44 -1.24 16.24
CA SER A 88 2.51 -1.63 17.66
C SER A 88 2.46 -3.15 17.84
N TYR A 89 1.62 -3.83 17.06
CA TYR A 89 1.54 -5.28 17.07
C TYR A 89 2.81 -5.94 16.51
N MET A 90 3.34 -5.42 15.39
CA MET A 90 4.60 -5.91 14.83
C MET A 90 5.76 -5.77 15.82
N GLN A 91 5.83 -4.66 16.57
CA GLN A 91 6.85 -4.43 17.59
C GLN A 91 6.71 -5.37 18.81
N GLN A 92 5.51 -5.84 19.13
CA GLN A 92 5.28 -6.78 20.25
C GLN A 92 5.72 -8.21 19.91
N ILE A 93 5.59 -8.61 18.65
CA ILE A 93 5.92 -9.97 18.19
C ILE A 93 7.39 -10.08 17.79
N HIS A 94 7.99 -8.99 17.31
CA HIS A 94 9.37 -8.97 16.86
C HIS A 94 10.24 -8.14 17.82
N SER A 95 11.17 -8.81 18.50
CA SER A 95 12.35 -8.16 19.07
C SER A 95 13.04 -7.34 17.99
N LYS A 96 13.54 -6.14 18.34
CA LYS A 96 14.14 -5.08 17.49
C LYS A 96 15.32 -5.51 16.60
N ASP A 97 15.14 -6.55 15.79
CA ASP A 97 16.08 -6.98 14.77
C ASP A 97 15.53 -6.57 13.42
N GLU A 98 16.17 -5.57 12.82
CA GLU A 98 15.82 -4.99 11.52
C GLU A 98 15.81 -6.05 10.41
N ASN A 99 16.60 -7.13 10.55
CA ASN A 99 16.62 -8.23 9.59
C ASN A 99 15.30 -9.02 9.59
N HIS A 100 14.64 -9.12 10.75
CA HIS A 100 13.40 -9.88 10.90
C HIS A 100 12.20 -9.17 10.25
N ALA A 101 12.22 -7.83 10.20
CA ALA A 101 11.19 -7.03 9.53
C ALA A 101 11.17 -7.23 8.01
N LEU A 102 12.34 -7.44 7.40
CA LEU A 102 12.51 -7.72 5.97
C LEU A 102 12.05 -9.14 5.59
N GLU A 103 12.03 -10.09 6.54
CA GLU A 103 11.54 -11.46 6.31
C GLU A 103 10.00 -11.56 6.19
N HIS A 104 9.26 -10.59 6.73
CA HIS A 104 7.78 -10.58 6.69
C HIS A 104 7.20 -10.01 5.42
N LEU A 105 7.88 -9.02 4.89
CA LEU A 105 7.62 -8.54 3.55
C LEU A 105 8.21 -9.62 2.62
N LEU A 106 7.58 -9.91 1.47
CA LEU A 106 8.28 -10.65 0.42
C LEU A 106 9.35 -9.70 -0.17
N ILE A 107 10.25 -9.17 0.65
CA ILE A 107 11.35 -8.29 0.27
C ILE A 107 12.58 -9.19 0.19
N SER A 108 12.60 -9.96 -0.88
CA SER A 108 13.87 -10.09 -1.56
C SER A 108 14.01 -8.87 -2.47
N LYS A 109 15.23 -8.34 -2.67
CA LYS A 109 15.49 -7.33 -3.73
C LYS A 109 14.98 -7.76 -5.11
N LYS A 110 14.65 -9.05 -5.31
CA LYS A 110 14.10 -9.62 -6.54
C LYS A 110 12.57 -9.55 -6.65
N THR A 111 11.85 -9.26 -5.56
CA THR A 111 10.37 -9.31 -5.50
C THR A 111 9.71 -7.96 -5.29
N GLY A 112 10.49 -6.92 -4.95
CA GLY A 112 10.02 -5.54 -5.03
C GLY A 112 9.81 -5.11 -6.48
N LEU A 113 8.87 -4.20 -6.72
CA LEU A 113 8.65 -3.58 -8.02
C LEU A 113 8.94 -2.08 -7.90
N THR A 114 9.59 -1.51 -8.90
CA THR A 114 9.72 -0.06 -9.04
C THR A 114 8.73 0.43 -10.07
N VAL A 115 7.91 1.41 -9.70
CA VAL A 115 6.98 2.09 -10.60
C VAL A 115 7.57 3.45 -10.94
N PHE A 116 7.75 3.71 -12.24
CA PHE A 116 8.08 5.02 -12.78
C PHE A 116 6.87 5.57 -13.49
N ARG A 117 6.30 6.65 -12.97
CA ARG A 117 5.17 7.35 -13.57
C ARG A 117 5.65 8.40 -14.55
N HIS A 118 4.88 8.60 -15.61
CA HIS A 118 5.14 9.62 -16.61
C HIS A 118 3.81 10.12 -17.21
N SER A 119 3.46 11.38 -16.93
CA SER A 119 2.26 12.03 -17.49
C SER A 119 0.96 11.24 -17.25
N ASP A 120 0.47 10.51 -18.24
CA ASP A 120 -0.79 9.76 -18.21
C ASP A 120 -0.59 8.23 -18.14
N SER A 121 0.62 7.79 -17.81
CA SER A 121 1.00 6.38 -17.83
C SER A 121 2.12 6.07 -16.82
N ALA A 122 2.48 4.79 -16.69
CA ALA A 122 3.59 4.33 -15.87
C ALA A 122 4.25 3.09 -16.47
N SER A 123 5.51 2.87 -16.08
CA SER A 123 6.27 1.66 -16.36
C SER A 123 6.62 0.96 -15.04
N VAL A 124 6.56 -0.36 -15.05
CA VAL A 124 6.86 -1.20 -13.89
C VAL A 124 8.12 -1.99 -14.18
N ARG A 125 9.08 -2.00 -13.24
CA ARG A 125 10.29 -2.79 -13.32
C ARG A 125 10.40 -3.72 -12.12
N GLU A 126 10.86 -4.94 -12.36
CA GLU A 126 11.22 -5.85 -11.28
C GLU A 126 12.52 -5.38 -10.61
N GLY A 127 12.53 -5.47 -9.28
CA GLY A 127 13.62 -5.00 -8.43
C GLY A 127 13.44 -3.56 -7.92
N LEU A 128 14.31 -3.20 -6.99
CA LEU A 128 14.39 -1.85 -6.40
C LEU A 128 15.41 -1.03 -7.19
N TRP A 129 14.90 -0.18 -8.07
CA TRP A 129 15.69 0.70 -8.92
C TRP A 129 15.69 2.13 -8.37
N GLY A 130 16.85 2.78 -8.47
CA GLY A 130 17.08 4.13 -7.96
C GLY A 130 17.44 4.16 -6.47
N ASP A 131 17.67 5.37 -5.97
CA ASP A 131 17.78 5.62 -4.53
C ASP A 131 16.38 5.55 -3.87
N TYR A 132 16.33 5.63 -2.55
CA TYR A 132 15.06 5.66 -1.82
C TYR A 132 14.19 6.82 -2.35
N PRO A 133 12.96 6.55 -2.83
CA PRO A 133 12.06 7.56 -3.36
C PRO A 133 11.56 8.54 -2.30
#